data_AF-A0A1A3NYP7-F1
#
_entry.id   AF-A0A1A3NYP7-F1
#
_cell.length_a   1.000
_cell.length_b   1.000
_cell.length_c   1.000
_cell.angle_alpha   90.00
_cell.angle_beta   90.00
_cell.angle_gamma   90.00
#
_symmetry.space_group_name_H-M   'P 1'
#
loop_
_entity.id
_entity.type
_entity.pdbx_description
1 polymer ?
#
loop_
_entity_poly.entity_id
_entity_poly.type
_entity_poly.pdbx_seq_one_letter_code
_entity_poly.pdbx_strand_id
1 'polypeptide(L)'
;MRIARLLGVFLIFAGLAGGLLLAPTAGAQPPFRLPGQITDNAGVLSDADRAAVSAAVDKLYADRHIRLWVVYVDNFSGQSAMNWAQRTLQASELDNHDALLAVSTSGRAYAFLVPNGVQNVNATQVDNLRHNKIEPALRNGDWRGAAIAAAEGLNASPSSAGTYVLLGVLGAIVLAVVVLLLVMRRRARRRRAGAVAAARQVDPADARALAAVPLDILDDLSRTKVVEVDNAVRTSSNELALAIEEFGEERTKPFTDALNNAKAALSQAFTIRHQLDDAYPETPAQRRELLTRVIVSAANADRELESQTEAFERLRDLVINAPSRLDALTQQYVELTTRIEPAERHLVELHDEFGTTALTSVSSNVATARERLEFADRNISTARELAGQAVSGQQSRLVDAVRAAESALGQARSLLDAVDSAAGDIRHAVDNLPSLIADTQTAIKRANEQLQQAPGAKSPHTGELIAARDAAARALDSVSGAGSVRGIADPLGCFAELTKADAELDRVLTTLA
;
A
#
# COMPACT_ATOMS: atom_id res chain seq x y z
N MET A 1 34.04 70.61 98.68
CA MET A 1 34.83 71.57 99.50
C MET A 1 36.29 71.15 99.39
N ARG A 2 37.24 72.07 99.08
CA ARG A 2 38.34 72.54 99.97
C ARG A 2 39.19 71.35 100.53
N ILE A 3 40.51 71.22 100.35
CA ILE A 3 41.68 72.13 100.41
C ILE A 3 42.90 71.31 99.89
N ALA A 4 43.71 71.73 98.91
CA ALA A 4 44.91 72.59 98.94
C ALA A 4 46.25 71.94 99.39
N ARG A 5 47.29 72.18 98.56
CA ARG A 5 48.75 72.37 98.83
C ARG A 5 49.52 71.40 99.76
N LEU A 6 50.71 70.95 99.30
CA LEU A 6 52.08 71.30 99.80
C LEU A 6 53.13 70.41 99.09
N LEU A 7 54.20 70.98 98.50
CA LEU A 7 55.62 70.94 98.95
C LEU A 7 56.21 69.54 99.24
N GLY A 8 57.38 69.12 98.74
CA GLY A 8 58.42 69.78 97.92
C GLY A 8 59.37 68.76 97.25
N VAL A 9 60.33 69.16 96.40
CA VAL A 9 61.75 69.42 96.77
C VAL A 9 62.51 68.09 97.06
N PHE A 10 63.59 67.68 96.36
CA PHE A 10 64.49 68.36 95.41
C PHE A 10 65.45 67.34 94.71
N LEU A 11 65.95 67.65 93.49
CA LEU A 11 67.32 67.36 92.93
C LEU A 11 67.85 65.88 92.93
N ILE A 12 68.85 65.39 92.18
CA ILE A 12 69.81 65.82 91.14
C ILE A 12 70.28 64.50 90.42
N PHE A 13 70.69 64.37 89.15
CA PHE A 13 70.92 65.29 88.02
C PHE A 13 70.93 64.51 86.67
N ALA A 14 71.48 65.14 85.61
CA ALA A 14 72.13 64.61 84.39
C ALA A 14 71.91 63.14 83.92
N GLY A 15 71.55 62.87 82.66
CA GLY A 15 71.23 63.74 81.51
C GLY A 15 70.42 62.96 80.46
N LEU A 16 69.51 63.56 79.68
CA LEU A 16 69.79 64.26 78.41
C LEU A 16 70.97 63.64 77.61
N ALA A 17 70.80 63.18 76.37
CA ALA A 17 69.59 63.11 75.53
C ALA A 17 69.72 62.10 74.36
N GLY A 18 68.60 61.61 73.83
CA GLY A 18 68.49 60.98 72.50
C GLY A 18 69.03 59.54 72.37
N GLY A 19 68.23 58.48 72.38
CA GLY A 19 66.77 58.43 72.27
C GLY A 19 66.25 58.19 70.84
N LEU A 20 66.94 57.37 70.04
CA LEU A 20 66.33 56.71 68.87
C LEU A 20 66.06 55.24 69.22
N LEU A 21 64.80 54.94 69.57
CA LEU A 21 64.30 53.58 69.56
C LEU A 21 64.18 53.15 68.09
N LEU A 22 64.98 52.16 67.69
CA LEU A 22 64.89 51.54 66.38
C LEU A 22 63.51 50.90 66.22
N ALA A 23 62.61 51.58 65.51
CA ALA A 23 61.46 50.92 64.92
C ALA A 23 61.98 49.82 63.97
N PRO A 24 61.42 48.60 63.99
CA PRO A 24 61.84 47.56 63.06
C PRO A 24 61.60 48.06 61.63
N THR A 25 62.69 48.19 60.87
CA THR A 25 62.61 48.55 59.46
C THR A 25 61.87 47.46 58.71
N ALA A 26 60.85 47.83 57.93
CA ALA A 26 60.06 46.92 57.11
C ALA A 26 60.95 46.31 56.00
N GLY A 27 61.68 45.26 56.37
CA GLY A 27 62.63 44.56 55.53
C GLY A 27 61.93 43.60 54.58
N ALA A 28 62.52 43.44 53.39
CA ALA A 28 62.18 42.39 52.45
C ALA A 28 62.28 40.99 53.10
N GLN A 29 61.16 40.25 53.17
CA GLN A 29 61.10 38.93 53.82
C GLN A 29 61.37 37.78 52.82
N PRO A 30 62.54 37.11 52.90
CA PRO A 30 62.87 35.99 52.00
C PRO A 30 61.96 34.78 52.27
N PRO A 31 61.80 33.84 51.32
CA PRO A 31 61.08 32.58 51.55
C PRO A 31 61.58 31.85 52.81
N PHE A 32 60.65 31.40 53.66
CA PHE A 32 60.95 30.82 54.96
C PHE A 32 60.03 29.63 55.26
N ARG A 33 60.37 28.83 56.27
CA ARG A 33 59.53 27.72 56.76
C ARG A 33 58.33 28.27 57.52
N LEU A 34 57.12 27.95 57.07
CA LEU A 34 55.89 28.38 57.74
C LEU A 34 55.76 27.68 59.11
N PRO A 35 55.62 28.42 60.23
CA PRO A 35 55.47 27.83 61.56
C PRO A 35 54.06 27.25 61.83
N GLY A 36 53.07 27.58 60.99
CA GLY A 36 51.69 27.10 61.09
C GLY A 36 50.87 27.47 59.86
N GLN A 37 49.65 26.92 59.77
CA GLN A 37 48.78 27.06 58.59
C GLN A 37 48.42 28.52 58.26
N ILE A 38 48.37 29.40 59.27
CA ILE A 38 48.18 30.85 59.08
C ILE A 38 49.40 31.55 59.66
N THR A 39 50.13 32.25 58.81
CA THR A 39 51.31 33.05 59.18
C THR A 39 51.10 34.48 58.72
N ASP A 40 51.17 35.44 59.62
CA ASP A 40 50.92 36.86 59.32
C ASP A 40 52.03 37.71 59.94
N ASN A 41 53.08 37.95 59.15
CA ASN A 41 54.22 38.75 59.54
C ASN A 41 54.01 40.24 59.19
N ALA A 42 53.01 40.56 58.37
CA ALA A 42 52.63 41.92 58.01
C ALA A 42 51.67 42.58 59.02
N GLY A 43 51.13 41.80 59.97
CA GLY A 43 50.22 42.27 61.01
C GLY A 43 48.85 42.70 60.48
N VAL A 44 48.39 42.13 59.36
CA VAL A 44 47.17 42.58 58.67
C VAL A 44 45.88 41.89 59.11
N LEU A 45 45.95 40.90 59.99
CA LEU A 45 44.77 40.21 60.54
C LEU A 45 44.51 40.61 62.00
N SER A 46 43.27 40.94 62.34
CA SER A 46 42.83 40.92 63.75
C SER A 46 42.63 39.49 64.25
N ASP A 47 42.50 39.29 65.56
CA ASP A 47 42.25 37.95 66.12
C ASP A 47 40.93 37.34 65.62
N ALA A 48 39.92 38.17 65.36
CA ALA A 48 38.67 37.76 64.73
C ALA A 48 38.88 37.32 63.26
N ASP A 49 39.75 38.00 62.52
CA ASP A 49 40.09 37.60 61.15
C ASP A 49 40.88 36.28 61.12
N ARG A 50 41.84 36.11 62.04
CA ARG A 50 42.60 34.85 62.20
C ARG A 50 41.65 33.67 62.47
N ALA A 51 40.70 33.84 63.40
CA ALA A 51 39.70 32.83 63.72
C ALA A 51 38.79 32.50 62.51
N ALA A 52 38.36 33.52 61.76
CA ALA A 52 37.54 33.33 60.57
C ALA A 52 38.28 32.61 59.43
N VAL A 53 39.57 32.91 59.21
CA VAL A 53 40.40 32.20 58.24
C VAL A 53 40.68 30.77 58.68
N SER A 54 40.95 30.52 59.98
CA SER A 54 41.13 29.15 60.51
C SER A 54 39.89 28.32 60.24
N ALA A 55 38.72 28.79 60.64
CA ALA A 55 37.47 28.06 60.45
C ALA A 55 37.18 27.70 58.98
N ALA A 56 37.60 28.54 58.02
CA ALA A 56 37.48 28.26 56.59
C ALA A 56 38.48 27.19 56.10
N VAL A 57 39.73 27.24 56.56
CA VAL A 57 40.79 26.25 56.26
C VAL A 57 40.48 24.90 56.92
N ASP A 58 40.07 24.90 58.19
CA ASP A 58 39.67 23.73 58.96
C ASP A 58 38.48 23.02 58.28
N LYS A 59 37.50 23.80 57.81
CA LYS A 59 36.37 23.26 57.04
C LYS A 59 36.79 22.66 55.70
N LEU A 60 37.68 23.32 54.94
CA LEU A 60 38.21 22.76 53.70
C LEU A 60 38.92 21.42 53.94
N TYR A 61 39.68 21.31 55.03
CA TYR A 61 40.33 20.06 55.41
C TYR A 61 39.31 18.98 55.82
N ALA A 62 38.29 19.32 56.62
CA ALA A 62 37.24 18.39 57.02
C ALA A 62 36.43 17.85 55.82
N ASP A 63 36.04 18.75 54.89
CA ASP A 63 35.17 18.41 53.75
C ASP A 63 35.94 17.70 52.62
N ARG A 64 37.22 18.04 52.39
CA ARG A 64 37.97 17.61 51.18
C ARG A 64 39.37 17.04 51.44
N HIS A 65 39.83 17.03 52.69
CA HIS A 65 41.19 16.60 53.09
C HIS A 65 42.32 17.44 52.44
N ILE A 66 42.01 18.66 52.01
CA ILE A 66 42.97 19.62 51.42
C ILE A 66 43.48 20.56 52.52
N ARG A 67 44.80 20.70 52.66
CA ARG A 67 45.40 21.65 53.63
C ARG A 67 45.74 22.95 52.91
N LEU A 68 45.11 24.06 53.28
CA LEU A 68 45.42 25.38 52.73
C LEU A 68 46.28 26.18 53.72
N TRP A 69 47.50 26.48 53.31
CA TRP A 69 48.44 27.34 54.02
C TRP A 69 48.28 28.78 53.52
N VAL A 70 48.26 29.74 54.44
CA VAL A 70 48.08 31.16 54.15
C VAL A 70 49.19 31.96 54.80
N VAL A 71 49.90 32.77 54.01
CA VAL A 71 51.01 33.61 54.49
C VAL A 71 50.90 35.05 54.01
N TYR A 72 50.96 36.00 54.95
CA TYR A 72 51.00 37.44 54.71
C TYR A 72 52.36 38.01 55.07
N VAL A 73 52.99 38.67 54.10
CA VAL A 73 54.29 39.35 54.23
C VAL A 73 54.21 40.75 53.63
N ASP A 74 55.09 41.66 54.03
CA ASP A 74 55.10 43.01 53.47
C ASP A 74 55.47 43.02 51.97
N ASN A 75 56.50 42.26 51.61
CA ASN A 75 56.94 42.07 50.23
C ASN A 75 57.76 40.77 50.03
N PHE A 76 57.89 40.33 48.78
CA PHE A 76 58.55 39.08 48.39
C PHE A 76 60.07 39.20 48.11
N SER A 77 60.77 40.17 48.71
CA SER A 77 62.23 40.36 48.55
C SER A 77 62.73 40.45 47.10
N GLY A 78 62.02 41.21 46.26
CA GLY A 78 62.35 41.38 44.84
C GLY A 78 62.13 40.15 43.96
N GLN A 79 61.57 39.06 44.50
CA GLN A 79 61.19 37.88 43.72
C GLN A 79 59.75 38.02 43.20
N SER A 80 59.44 37.33 42.09
CA SER A 80 58.05 37.16 41.66
C SER A 80 57.28 36.33 42.69
N ALA A 81 55.99 36.63 42.86
CA ALA A 81 55.14 35.94 43.84
C ALA A 81 55.15 34.41 43.65
N MET A 82 55.12 33.96 42.39
CA MET A 82 55.17 32.53 42.03
C MET A 82 56.46 31.86 42.52
N ASN A 83 57.63 32.46 42.24
CA ASN A 83 58.93 31.92 42.63
C ASN A 83 59.12 31.94 44.16
N TRP A 84 58.65 33.01 44.82
CA TRP A 84 58.67 33.11 46.28
C TRP A 84 57.83 32.00 46.92
N ALA A 85 56.59 31.81 46.46
CA ALA A 85 55.68 30.80 46.99
C ALA A 85 56.16 29.36 46.73
N GLN A 86 56.73 29.08 45.56
CA GLN A 86 57.34 27.77 45.27
C GLN A 86 58.51 27.44 46.20
N ARG A 87 59.36 28.43 46.53
CA ARG A 87 60.45 28.26 47.51
C ARG A 87 59.92 28.08 48.94
N THR A 88 58.85 28.78 49.30
CA THR A 88 58.19 28.64 50.61
C THR A 88 57.55 27.25 50.79
N LEU A 89 56.92 26.69 49.75
CA LEU A 89 56.45 25.28 49.75
C LEU A 89 57.60 24.31 50.04
N GLN A 90 58.73 24.46 49.32
CA GLN A 90 59.91 23.60 49.47
C GLN A 90 60.56 23.73 50.85
N ALA A 91 60.77 24.95 51.36
CA ALA A 91 61.37 25.19 52.68
C ALA A 91 60.49 24.69 53.85
N SER A 92 59.18 24.61 53.62
CA SER A 92 58.18 24.15 54.57
C SER A 92 57.83 22.65 54.43
N GLU A 93 58.49 21.93 53.51
CA GLU A 93 58.28 20.49 53.27
C GLU A 93 56.80 20.12 52.98
N LEU A 94 56.09 21.01 52.28
CA LEU A 94 54.66 20.84 51.97
C LEU A 94 54.44 19.86 50.81
N ASP A 95 53.45 18.97 50.98
CA ASP A 95 53.20 17.81 50.11
C ASP A 95 52.19 18.13 48.99
N ASN A 96 51.98 17.18 48.06
CA ASN A 96 51.14 17.30 46.87
C ASN A 96 49.62 17.44 47.15
N HIS A 97 49.23 17.61 48.42
CA HIS A 97 47.87 17.90 48.89
C HIS A 97 47.75 19.29 49.57
N ASP A 98 48.86 20.05 49.60
CA ASP A 98 48.99 21.29 50.36
C ASP A 98 48.95 22.50 49.42
N ALA A 99 47.84 23.25 49.46
CA ALA A 99 47.72 24.51 48.76
C ALA A 99 48.40 25.64 49.54
N LEU A 100 48.95 26.63 48.84
CA LEU A 100 49.55 27.83 49.44
C LEU A 100 48.97 29.10 48.81
N LEU A 101 48.42 29.97 49.65
CA LEU A 101 48.11 31.36 49.34
C LEU A 101 49.16 32.27 50.00
N ALA A 102 50.04 32.85 49.19
CA ALA A 102 51.03 33.83 49.64
C ALA A 102 50.63 35.24 49.19
N VAL A 103 50.58 36.20 50.11
CA VAL A 103 50.12 37.57 49.87
C VAL A 103 51.19 38.58 50.32
N SER A 104 51.57 39.46 49.39
CA SER A 104 52.45 40.61 49.62
C SER A 104 51.58 41.86 49.76
N THR A 105 51.48 42.38 50.98
CA THR A 105 50.52 43.44 51.36
C THR A 105 50.93 44.80 50.81
N SER A 106 52.20 45.17 50.99
CA SER A 106 52.75 46.43 50.47
C SER A 106 53.09 46.33 48.98
N GLY A 107 53.55 45.17 48.51
CA GLY A 107 53.88 44.94 47.11
C GLY A 107 52.68 44.63 46.20
N ARG A 108 51.45 44.55 46.75
CA ARG A 108 50.19 44.27 46.02
C ARG A 108 50.27 43.07 45.06
N ALA A 109 51.01 42.05 45.45
CA ALA A 109 51.23 40.85 44.65
C ALA A 109 50.81 39.61 45.45
N TYR A 110 50.40 38.55 44.77
CA TYR A 110 50.05 37.30 45.43
C TYR A 110 50.38 36.10 44.54
N ALA A 111 50.49 34.94 45.16
CA ALA A 111 50.53 33.66 44.46
C ALA A 111 49.58 32.69 45.16
N PHE A 112 48.79 32.00 44.34
CA PHE A 112 47.94 30.91 44.78
C PHE A 112 48.38 29.64 44.03
N LEU A 113 48.96 28.72 44.79
CA LEU A 113 49.51 27.45 44.34
C LEU A 113 48.64 26.32 44.87
N VAL A 114 48.20 25.43 43.97
CA VAL A 114 47.48 24.21 44.28
C VAL A 114 48.20 23.08 43.55
N PRO A 115 48.79 22.10 44.25
CA PRO A 115 49.50 21.01 43.59
C PRO A 115 48.55 20.08 42.81
N ASN A 116 49.07 19.43 41.77
CA ASN A 116 48.28 18.54 40.90
C ASN A 116 47.79 17.26 41.60
N GLY A 117 48.26 16.94 42.81
CA GLY A 117 47.75 15.83 43.61
C GLY A 117 46.39 16.07 44.27
N VAL A 118 45.92 17.32 44.30
CA VAL A 118 44.60 17.68 44.84
C VAL A 118 43.49 17.16 43.91
N GLN A 119 42.94 15.99 44.24
CA GLN A 119 41.90 15.37 43.43
C GLN A 119 40.61 16.21 43.39
N ASN A 120 39.94 16.20 42.23
CA ASN A 120 38.69 16.91 41.96
C ASN A 120 38.79 18.45 42.02
N VAL A 121 39.99 19.01 41.80
CA VAL A 121 40.22 20.43 41.51
C VAL A 121 41.01 20.53 40.20
N ASN A 122 40.46 21.18 39.18
CA ASN A 122 41.13 21.35 37.88
C ASN A 122 41.78 22.74 37.72
N ALA A 123 42.75 22.86 36.81
CA ALA A 123 43.50 24.10 36.60
C ALA A 123 42.59 25.30 36.23
N THR A 124 41.52 25.07 35.47
CA THR A 124 40.53 26.09 35.09
C THR A 124 39.70 26.57 36.28
N GLN A 125 39.41 25.71 37.26
CA GLN A 125 38.75 26.09 38.51
C GLN A 125 39.69 26.93 39.40
N VAL A 126 40.96 26.53 39.53
CA VAL A 126 41.98 27.30 40.26
C VAL A 126 42.16 28.69 39.65
N ASP A 127 42.20 28.80 38.31
CA ASP A 127 42.38 30.07 37.64
C ASP A 127 41.13 30.96 37.66
N ASN A 128 39.93 30.37 37.56
CA ASN A 128 38.68 31.11 37.80
C ASN A 128 38.57 31.60 39.26
N LEU A 129 39.03 30.80 40.23
CA LEU A 129 39.03 31.17 41.65
C LEU A 129 39.98 32.33 41.92
N ARG A 130 41.19 32.24 41.35
CA ARG A 130 42.20 33.30 41.32
C ARG A 130 41.61 34.63 40.83
N HIS A 131 41.15 34.68 39.58
CA HIS A 131 40.72 35.92 38.95
C HIS A 131 39.38 36.48 39.47
N ASN A 132 38.40 35.62 39.81
CA ASN A 132 37.03 36.08 40.09
C ASN A 132 36.70 36.19 41.59
N LYS A 133 37.54 35.69 42.50
CA LYS A 133 37.26 35.67 43.95
C LYS A 133 38.44 36.16 44.79
N ILE A 134 39.64 35.59 44.59
CA ILE A 134 40.82 35.94 45.36
C ILE A 134 41.31 37.35 44.97
N GLU A 135 41.53 37.61 43.68
CA GLU A 135 42.05 38.90 43.22
C GLU A 135 41.15 40.10 43.55
N PRO A 136 39.81 40.05 43.38
CA PRO A 136 38.95 41.18 43.75
C PRO A 136 38.99 41.50 45.25
N ALA A 137 39.06 40.48 46.12
CA ALA A 137 39.19 40.67 47.56
C ALA A 137 40.53 41.36 47.91
N LEU A 138 41.64 40.89 47.33
CA LEU A 138 42.97 41.49 47.51
C LEU A 138 43.04 42.93 46.98
N ARG A 139 42.43 43.22 45.81
CA ARG A 139 42.36 44.58 45.25
C ARG A 139 41.62 45.55 46.18
N ASN A 140 40.58 45.07 46.86
CA ASN A 140 39.79 45.83 47.83
C ASN A 140 40.43 45.91 49.23
N GLY A 141 41.57 45.25 49.46
CA GLY A 141 42.24 45.21 50.77
C GLY A 141 41.61 44.24 51.78
N ASP A 142 40.69 43.38 51.35
CA ASP A 142 40.06 42.35 52.20
C ASP A 142 40.95 41.10 52.27
N TRP A 143 42.03 41.19 53.05
CA TRP A 143 43.03 40.13 53.22
C TRP A 143 42.39 38.84 53.76
N ARG A 144 41.54 38.96 54.79
CA ARG A 144 40.71 37.88 55.33
C ARG A 144 39.83 37.26 54.25
N GLY A 145 39.08 38.09 53.51
CA GLY A 145 38.16 37.64 52.47
C GLY A 145 38.86 36.87 51.34
N ALA A 146 40.09 37.25 50.97
CA ALA A 146 40.87 36.54 49.97
C ALA A 146 41.23 35.10 50.40
N ALA A 147 41.59 34.91 51.68
CA ALA A 147 41.91 33.58 52.21
C ALA A 147 40.66 32.70 52.41
N ILE A 148 39.56 33.27 52.91
CA ILE A 148 38.28 32.55 53.01
C ILE A 148 37.78 32.16 51.60
N ALA A 149 37.84 33.08 50.63
CA ALA A 149 37.48 32.80 49.25
C ALA A 149 38.33 31.68 48.62
N ALA A 150 39.64 31.64 48.91
CA ALA A 150 40.50 30.53 48.49
C ALA A 150 40.07 29.20 49.11
N ALA A 151 39.73 29.18 50.40
CA ALA A 151 39.28 27.98 51.10
C ALA A 151 37.92 27.47 50.57
N GLU A 152 36.91 28.33 50.51
CA GLU A 152 35.57 28.00 50.01
C GLU A 152 35.58 27.57 48.54
N GLY A 153 36.42 28.23 47.72
CA GLY A 153 36.56 27.92 46.31
C GLY A 153 37.16 26.55 46.03
N LEU A 154 38.12 26.10 46.84
CA LEU A 154 38.64 24.73 46.79
C LEU A 154 37.64 23.69 47.32
N ASN A 155 36.71 24.12 48.19
CA ASN A 155 35.68 23.24 48.75
C ASN A 155 34.52 22.97 47.78
N ALA A 156 34.27 23.86 46.81
CA ALA A 156 33.15 23.75 45.88
C ALA A 156 33.12 22.42 45.10
N SER A 157 31.93 21.82 45.00
CA SER A 157 31.69 20.63 44.17
C SER A 157 31.43 21.02 42.71
N PRO A 158 31.93 20.25 41.71
CA PRO A 158 31.60 20.50 40.31
C PRO A 158 30.12 20.23 40.02
N SER A 159 29.45 21.17 39.35
CA SER A 159 28.02 21.08 39.00
C SER A 159 27.78 20.23 37.75
N SER A 160 27.13 19.08 37.92
CA SER A 160 26.92 18.06 36.87
C SER A 160 25.67 18.28 36.00
N ALA A 161 25.27 19.53 35.75
CA ALA A 161 24.00 19.86 35.09
C ALA A 161 23.95 19.60 33.56
N GLY A 162 25.09 19.44 32.89
CA GLY A 162 25.15 19.39 31.41
C GLY A 162 24.83 18.05 30.75
N THR A 163 25.12 16.91 31.41
CA THR A 163 25.16 15.59 30.74
C THR A 163 23.77 14.98 30.52
N TYR A 164 22.85 15.16 31.48
CA TYR A 164 21.53 14.52 31.45
C TYR A 164 20.58 15.12 30.41
N VAL A 165 20.71 16.42 30.10
CA VAL A 165 19.88 17.11 29.09
C VAL A 165 20.21 16.61 27.67
N LEU A 166 21.50 16.45 27.36
CA LEU A 166 21.95 15.92 26.06
C LEU A 166 21.50 14.47 25.83
N LEU A 167 21.60 13.61 26.86
CA LEU A 167 21.11 12.23 26.78
C LEU A 167 19.57 12.16 26.64
N GLY A 168 18.83 13.04 27.32
CA GLY A 168 17.38 13.15 27.18
C GLY A 168 16.93 13.53 25.77
N VAL A 169 17.57 14.54 25.16
CA VAL A 169 17.29 14.96 23.77
C VAL A 169 17.66 13.86 22.76
N LEU A 170 18.82 13.22 22.93
CA LEU A 170 19.24 12.12 22.04
C LEU A 170 18.28 10.93 22.12
N GLY A 171 17.84 10.57 23.33
CA GLY A 171 16.82 9.54 23.55
C GLY A 171 15.47 9.86 22.89
N ALA A 172 15.03 11.12 22.99
CA ALA A 172 13.79 11.57 22.33
C ALA A 172 13.88 11.51 20.80
N ILE A 173 15.03 11.87 20.21
CA ILE A 173 15.26 11.77 18.76
C ILE A 173 15.26 10.32 18.30
N VAL A 174 15.95 9.42 19.02
CA VAL A 174 15.94 7.98 18.70
C VAL A 174 14.52 7.40 18.80
N LEU A 175 13.76 7.75 19.84
CA LEU A 175 12.37 7.33 19.99
C LEU A 175 11.50 7.85 18.83
N ALA A 176 11.64 9.11 18.45
CA ALA A 176 10.91 9.71 17.33
C ALA A 176 11.25 9.03 15.99
N VAL A 177 12.52 8.70 15.74
CA VAL A 177 12.94 7.94 14.55
C VAL A 177 12.37 6.52 14.56
N VAL A 178 12.38 5.82 15.69
CA VAL A 178 11.77 4.48 15.82
C VAL A 178 10.26 4.52 15.58
N VAL A 179 9.56 5.50 16.17
CA VAL A 179 8.11 5.71 15.94
C VAL A 179 7.84 6.05 14.47
N LEU A 180 8.63 6.94 13.86
CA LEU A 180 8.51 7.28 12.44
C LEU A 180 8.72 6.05 11.55
N LEU A 181 9.76 5.24 11.79
CA LEU A 181 10.03 4.01 11.05
C LEU A 181 8.91 2.97 11.25
N LEU A 182 8.35 2.83 12.45
CA LEU A 182 7.20 1.95 12.72
C LEU A 182 5.93 2.45 12.02
N VAL A 183 5.66 3.76 12.02
CA VAL A 183 4.52 4.37 11.31
C VAL A 183 4.69 4.25 9.79
N MET A 184 5.89 4.50 9.25
CA MET A 184 6.20 4.31 7.84
C MET A 184 6.06 2.83 7.45
N ARG A 185 6.58 1.88 8.23
CA ARG A 185 6.39 0.44 8.00
C ARG A 185 4.92 0.03 8.08
N ARG A 186 4.14 0.54 9.06
CA ARG A 186 2.68 0.27 9.15
C ARG A 186 1.90 0.89 7.99
N ARG A 187 2.23 2.12 7.56
CA ARG A 187 1.58 2.79 6.43
C ARG A 187 1.95 2.15 5.10
N ALA A 188 3.19 1.71 4.93
CA ALA A 188 3.63 0.91 3.79
C ALA A 188 2.94 -0.46 3.74
N ARG A 189 2.84 -1.19 4.87
CA ARG A 189 2.08 -2.44 4.96
C ARG A 189 0.59 -2.25 4.66
N ARG A 190 -0.05 -1.20 5.18
CA ARG A 190 -1.45 -0.88 4.87
C ARG A 190 -1.66 -0.49 3.39
N ARG A 191 -0.73 0.28 2.80
CA ARG A 191 -0.75 0.61 1.36
C ARG A 191 -0.54 -0.63 0.48
N ARG A 192 0.38 -1.54 0.85
CA ARG A 192 0.56 -2.83 0.18
C ARG A 192 -0.68 -3.69 0.29
N ALA A 193 -1.26 -3.86 1.48
CA ALA A 193 -2.50 -4.61 1.66
C ALA A 193 -3.66 -4.03 0.82
N GLY A 194 -3.79 -2.70 0.74
CA GLY A 194 -4.76 -2.04 -0.14
C GLY A 194 -4.46 -2.25 -1.63
N ALA A 195 -3.18 -2.23 -2.04
CA ALA A 195 -2.77 -2.49 -3.42
C ALA A 195 -2.97 -3.96 -3.83
N VAL A 196 -2.71 -4.92 -2.94
CA VAL A 196 -3.06 -6.35 -3.12
C VAL A 196 -4.58 -6.50 -3.25
N ALA A 197 -5.36 -5.88 -2.37
CA ALA A 197 -6.82 -5.95 -2.43
C ALA A 197 -7.39 -5.35 -3.72
N ALA A 198 -6.85 -4.22 -4.18
CA ALA A 198 -7.22 -3.62 -5.47
C ALA A 198 -6.77 -4.48 -6.66
N ALA A 199 -5.57 -5.07 -6.62
CA ALA A 199 -5.09 -5.99 -7.67
C ALA A 199 -5.88 -7.31 -7.73
N ARG A 200 -6.51 -7.73 -6.63
CA ARG A 200 -7.48 -8.85 -6.62
C ARG A 200 -8.84 -8.51 -7.24
N GLN A 201 -9.15 -7.23 -7.42
CA GLN A 201 -10.36 -6.75 -8.11
C GLN A 201 -10.13 -6.50 -9.61
N VAL A 202 -8.88 -6.57 -10.08
CA VAL A 202 -8.53 -6.56 -11.51
C VAL A 202 -8.83 -7.94 -12.08
N ASP A 203 -9.46 -8.02 -13.27
CA ASP A 203 -9.65 -9.28 -13.98
C ASP A 203 -8.27 -9.91 -14.28
N PRO A 204 -7.94 -11.06 -13.67
CA PRO A 204 -6.63 -11.68 -13.84
C PRO A 204 -6.43 -12.28 -15.25
N ALA A 205 -7.47 -12.36 -16.08
CA ALA A 205 -7.35 -12.75 -17.48
C ALA A 205 -6.99 -11.57 -18.42
N ASP A 206 -7.19 -10.31 -18.01
CA ASP A 206 -6.83 -9.16 -18.83
C ASP A 206 -5.37 -8.73 -18.60
N ALA A 207 -4.51 -9.12 -19.54
CA ALA A 207 -3.11 -8.71 -19.57
C ALA A 207 -2.91 -7.18 -19.58
N ARG A 208 -3.85 -6.39 -20.11
CA ARG A 208 -3.79 -4.92 -20.14
C ARG A 208 -4.07 -4.35 -18.76
N ALA A 209 -5.10 -4.83 -18.07
CA ALA A 209 -5.40 -4.40 -16.70
C ALA A 209 -4.26 -4.76 -15.72
N LEU A 210 -3.61 -5.92 -15.91
CA LEU A 210 -2.42 -6.31 -15.14
C LEU A 210 -1.18 -5.43 -15.37
N ALA A 211 -1.11 -4.68 -16.48
CA ALA A 211 0.04 -3.82 -16.79
C ALA A 211 0.25 -2.69 -15.75
N ALA A 212 -0.83 -2.22 -15.11
CA ALA A 212 -0.80 -1.19 -14.07
C ALA A 212 -0.41 -1.71 -12.68
N VAL A 213 -0.44 -3.04 -12.46
CA VAL A 213 -0.17 -3.66 -11.15
C VAL A 213 1.34 -3.61 -10.83
N PRO A 214 1.77 -3.20 -9.62
CA PRO A 214 3.19 -3.21 -9.25
C PRO A 214 3.81 -4.62 -9.26
N LEU A 215 5.10 -4.73 -9.56
CA LEU A 215 5.79 -6.01 -9.74
C LEU A 215 5.77 -6.93 -8.50
N ASP A 216 5.86 -6.37 -7.29
CA ASP A 216 5.78 -7.13 -6.04
C ASP A 216 4.37 -7.73 -5.85
N ILE A 217 3.33 -6.96 -6.19
CA ILE A 217 1.94 -7.41 -6.13
C ILE A 217 1.63 -8.45 -7.22
N LEU A 218 2.26 -8.32 -8.40
CA LEU A 218 2.14 -9.29 -9.50
C LEU A 218 2.84 -10.63 -9.17
N ASP A 219 3.93 -10.61 -8.39
CA ASP A 219 4.57 -11.81 -7.85
C ASP A 219 3.63 -12.53 -6.85
N ASP A 220 3.11 -11.81 -5.85
CA ASP A 220 2.14 -12.36 -4.88
C ASP A 220 0.85 -12.90 -5.55
N LEU A 221 0.33 -12.18 -6.55
CA LEU A 221 -0.88 -12.58 -7.30
C LEU A 221 -0.64 -13.85 -8.11
N SER A 222 0.49 -13.98 -8.80
CA SER A 222 0.79 -15.20 -9.57
C SER A 222 1.02 -16.42 -8.67
N ARG A 223 1.67 -16.27 -7.49
CA ARG A 223 1.74 -17.37 -6.50
C ARG A 223 0.35 -17.80 -6.04
N THR A 224 -0.54 -16.83 -5.80
CA THR A 224 -1.94 -17.10 -5.43
C THR A 224 -2.67 -17.85 -6.55
N LYS A 225 -2.61 -17.37 -7.81
CA LYS A 225 -3.28 -18.00 -8.94
C LYS A 225 -2.80 -19.42 -9.28
N VAL A 226 -1.52 -19.72 -9.10
CA VAL A 226 -1.00 -21.09 -9.26
C VAL A 226 -1.59 -22.04 -8.22
N VAL A 227 -1.74 -21.60 -6.96
CA VAL A 227 -2.35 -22.41 -5.89
C VAL A 227 -3.86 -22.57 -6.10
N GLU A 228 -4.56 -21.56 -6.61
CA GLU A 228 -5.97 -21.66 -6.97
C GLU A 228 -6.17 -22.71 -8.08
N VAL A 229 -5.40 -22.64 -9.18
CA VAL A 229 -5.50 -23.61 -10.28
C VAL A 229 -5.10 -25.03 -9.88
N ASP A 230 -4.12 -25.22 -8.98
CA ASP A 230 -3.75 -26.55 -8.45
C ASP A 230 -4.91 -27.19 -7.66
N ASN A 231 -5.59 -26.38 -6.83
CA ASN A 231 -6.77 -26.82 -6.10
C ASN A 231 -7.94 -27.11 -7.06
N ALA A 232 -8.19 -26.25 -8.06
CA ALA A 232 -9.20 -26.47 -9.08
C ALA A 232 -8.93 -27.78 -9.86
N VAL A 233 -7.72 -27.98 -10.39
CA VAL A 233 -7.32 -29.20 -11.09
C VAL A 233 -7.56 -30.45 -10.24
N ARG A 234 -7.26 -30.41 -8.94
CA ARG A 234 -7.52 -31.54 -8.03
C ARG A 234 -9.01 -31.79 -7.82
N THR A 235 -9.81 -30.75 -7.60
CA THR A 235 -11.26 -30.86 -7.38
C THR A 235 -11.96 -31.33 -8.65
N SER A 236 -11.74 -30.64 -9.77
CA SER A 236 -12.30 -30.96 -11.09
C SER A 236 -11.84 -32.32 -11.62
N SER A 237 -10.68 -32.86 -11.20
CA SER A 237 -10.31 -34.25 -11.54
C SER A 237 -11.26 -35.27 -10.91
N ASN A 238 -11.75 -35.03 -9.69
CA ASN A 238 -12.71 -35.91 -9.02
C ASN A 238 -14.12 -35.72 -9.60
N GLU A 239 -14.51 -34.48 -9.88
CA GLU A 239 -15.80 -34.15 -10.49
C GLU A 239 -15.91 -34.70 -11.91
N LEU A 240 -14.84 -34.64 -12.71
CA LEU A 240 -14.79 -35.24 -14.03
C LEU A 240 -14.97 -36.77 -13.96
N ALA A 241 -14.37 -37.45 -12.99
CA ALA A 241 -14.55 -38.90 -12.82
C ALA A 241 -16.02 -39.26 -12.53
N LEU A 242 -16.68 -38.50 -11.63
CA LEU A 242 -18.11 -38.64 -11.38
C LEU A 242 -18.95 -38.30 -12.61
N ALA A 243 -18.64 -37.22 -13.33
CA ALA A 243 -19.34 -36.82 -14.54
C ALA A 243 -19.20 -37.87 -15.66
N ILE A 244 -18.08 -38.58 -15.76
CA ILE A 244 -17.90 -39.69 -16.71
C ILE A 244 -18.80 -40.87 -16.34
N GLU A 245 -18.95 -41.19 -15.04
CA GLU A 245 -19.87 -42.23 -14.57
C GLU A 245 -21.35 -41.85 -14.77
N GLU A 246 -21.69 -40.58 -14.53
CA GLU A 246 -23.05 -40.04 -14.67
C GLU A 246 -23.49 -39.89 -16.14
N PHE A 247 -22.63 -39.30 -16.98
CA PHE A 247 -22.97 -38.81 -18.33
C PHE A 247 -22.18 -39.44 -19.49
N GLY A 248 -21.11 -40.19 -19.21
CA GLY A 248 -20.28 -40.87 -20.22
C GLY A 248 -19.23 -39.98 -20.90
N GLU A 249 -18.15 -40.62 -21.38
CA GLU A 249 -16.94 -39.97 -21.89
C GLU A 249 -17.16 -38.96 -23.02
N GLU A 250 -18.13 -39.22 -23.91
CA GLU A 250 -18.43 -38.35 -25.05
C GLU A 250 -18.94 -36.97 -24.60
N ARG A 251 -19.83 -36.94 -23.59
CA ARG A 251 -20.41 -35.70 -23.07
C ARG A 251 -19.44 -34.93 -22.18
N THR A 252 -18.56 -35.64 -21.48
CA THR A 252 -17.54 -35.03 -20.62
C THR A 252 -16.29 -34.56 -21.37
N LYS A 253 -16.17 -34.83 -22.66
CA LYS A 253 -15.00 -34.43 -23.45
C LYS A 253 -14.57 -32.96 -23.27
N PRO A 254 -15.46 -31.94 -23.30
CA PRO A 254 -15.06 -30.56 -23.06
C PRO A 254 -14.42 -30.34 -21.68
N PHE A 255 -14.92 -31.03 -20.64
CA PHE A 255 -14.37 -30.97 -19.28
C PHE A 255 -13.04 -31.73 -19.16
N THR A 256 -12.89 -32.86 -19.87
CA THR A 256 -11.60 -33.55 -20.04
C THR A 256 -10.56 -32.65 -20.70
N ASP A 257 -10.93 -31.96 -21.78
CA ASP A 257 -10.06 -31.05 -22.52
C ASP A 257 -9.69 -29.82 -21.66
N ALA A 258 -10.65 -29.22 -20.94
CA ALA A 258 -10.42 -28.16 -19.97
C ALA A 258 -9.43 -28.57 -18.86
N LEU A 259 -9.61 -29.77 -18.28
CA LEU A 259 -8.72 -30.30 -17.24
C LEU A 259 -7.30 -30.57 -17.74
N ASN A 260 -7.15 -31.05 -18.98
CA ASN A 260 -5.86 -31.23 -19.61
C ASN A 260 -5.17 -29.87 -19.89
N ASN A 261 -5.92 -28.88 -20.34
CA ASN A 261 -5.42 -27.51 -20.53
C ASN A 261 -4.98 -26.88 -19.19
N ALA A 262 -5.74 -27.08 -18.11
CA ALA A 262 -5.39 -26.59 -16.78
C ALA A 262 -4.13 -27.26 -16.21
N LYS A 263 -3.97 -28.58 -16.39
CA LYS A 263 -2.74 -29.31 -16.06
C LYS A 263 -1.52 -28.78 -16.84
N ALA A 264 -1.70 -28.47 -18.13
CA ALA A 264 -0.65 -27.88 -18.96
C ALA A 264 -0.27 -26.45 -18.49
N ALA A 265 -1.27 -25.61 -18.19
CA ALA A 265 -1.07 -24.26 -17.64
C ALA A 265 -0.31 -24.28 -16.30
N LEU A 266 -0.67 -25.19 -15.40
CA LEU A 266 0.00 -25.40 -14.12
C LEU A 266 1.47 -25.83 -14.29
N SER A 267 1.76 -26.77 -15.20
CA SER A 267 3.13 -27.20 -15.52
C SER A 267 3.98 -26.06 -16.09
N GLN A 268 3.42 -25.26 -17.00
CA GLN A 268 4.08 -24.05 -17.53
C GLN A 268 4.33 -23.02 -16.42
N ALA A 269 3.37 -22.82 -15.51
CA ALA A 269 3.50 -21.90 -14.40
C ALA A 269 4.61 -22.31 -13.41
N PHE A 270 4.74 -23.60 -13.10
CA PHE A 270 5.87 -24.11 -12.31
C PHE A 270 7.22 -23.91 -13.01
N THR A 271 7.28 -24.09 -14.33
CA THR A 271 8.51 -23.87 -15.11
C THR A 271 8.92 -22.40 -15.08
N ILE A 272 7.98 -21.48 -15.32
CA ILE A 272 8.22 -20.04 -15.24
C ILE A 272 8.57 -19.62 -13.80
N ARG A 273 7.96 -20.24 -12.78
CA ARG A 273 8.31 -19.96 -11.38
C ARG A 273 9.67 -20.46 -10.98
N HIS A 274 10.12 -21.61 -11.48
CA HIS A 274 11.48 -22.08 -11.26
C HIS A 274 12.51 -21.11 -11.85
N GLN A 275 12.26 -20.59 -13.04
CA GLN A 275 13.10 -19.56 -13.67
C GLN A 275 13.14 -18.26 -12.84
N LEU A 276 11.98 -17.73 -12.45
CA LEU A 276 11.85 -16.48 -11.67
C LEU A 276 12.44 -16.53 -10.25
N ASP A 277 12.63 -17.74 -9.70
CA ASP A 277 13.23 -17.99 -8.39
C ASP A 277 14.69 -18.53 -8.51
N ASP A 278 15.33 -18.44 -9.70
CA ASP A 278 16.71 -18.89 -9.94
C ASP A 278 17.80 -17.87 -9.52
N ALA A 279 19.08 -18.16 -9.83
CA ALA A 279 20.23 -17.34 -9.45
C ALA A 279 20.52 -16.14 -10.38
N TYR A 280 19.81 -16.01 -11.50
CA TYR A 280 20.06 -15.09 -12.61
C TYR A 280 18.83 -14.18 -12.85
N PRO A 281 18.61 -13.14 -12.01
CA PRO A 281 17.39 -12.35 -12.02
C PRO A 281 17.15 -11.65 -13.37
N GLU A 282 15.94 -11.78 -13.90
CA GLU A 282 15.56 -11.14 -15.16
C GLU A 282 15.39 -9.62 -15.03
N THR A 283 15.36 -8.93 -16.18
CA THR A 283 15.01 -7.50 -16.20
C THR A 283 13.57 -7.26 -15.72
N PRO A 284 13.25 -6.09 -15.14
CA PRO A 284 11.91 -5.77 -14.67
C PRO A 284 10.80 -5.91 -15.74
N ALA A 285 11.13 -5.73 -17.02
CA ALA A 285 10.21 -5.92 -18.14
C ALA A 285 9.93 -7.40 -18.41
N GLN A 286 10.97 -8.24 -18.49
CA GLN A 286 10.85 -9.69 -18.66
C GLN A 286 10.12 -10.33 -17.47
N ARG A 287 10.48 -9.93 -16.24
CA ARG A 287 9.79 -10.40 -15.02
C ARG A 287 8.30 -10.07 -15.04
N ARG A 288 7.91 -8.87 -15.51
CA ARG A 288 6.50 -8.52 -15.71
C ARG A 288 5.82 -9.45 -16.72
N GLU A 289 6.44 -9.66 -17.88
CA GLU A 289 5.88 -10.50 -18.93
C GLU A 289 5.64 -11.93 -18.44
N LEU A 290 6.64 -12.54 -17.79
CA LEU A 290 6.55 -13.88 -17.22
C LEU A 290 5.44 -13.99 -16.16
N LEU A 291 5.39 -13.04 -15.22
CA LEU A 291 4.36 -13.02 -14.17
C LEU A 291 2.95 -12.82 -14.76
N THR A 292 2.77 -11.88 -15.69
CA THR A 292 1.48 -11.68 -16.39
C THR A 292 1.07 -12.94 -17.16
N ARG A 293 2.01 -13.60 -17.85
CA ARG A 293 1.74 -14.85 -18.59
C ARG A 293 1.23 -15.97 -17.66
N VAL A 294 1.86 -16.13 -16.48
CA VAL A 294 1.41 -17.09 -15.45
C VAL A 294 0.00 -16.75 -14.96
N ILE A 295 -0.26 -15.48 -14.62
CA ILE A 295 -1.57 -15.06 -14.07
C ILE A 295 -2.68 -15.28 -15.09
N VAL A 296 -2.50 -14.82 -16.32
CA VAL A 296 -3.51 -14.94 -17.39
C VAL A 296 -3.74 -16.40 -17.77
N SER A 297 -2.69 -17.21 -17.87
CA SER A 297 -2.81 -18.64 -18.19
C SER A 297 -3.55 -19.40 -17.07
N ALA A 298 -3.19 -19.16 -15.81
CA ALA A 298 -3.86 -19.78 -14.66
C ALA A 298 -5.33 -19.31 -14.54
N ALA A 299 -5.59 -18.01 -14.70
CA ALA A 299 -6.95 -17.46 -14.63
C ALA A 299 -7.88 -17.94 -15.73
N ASN A 300 -7.36 -18.14 -16.95
CA ASN A 300 -8.15 -18.71 -18.04
C ASN A 300 -8.43 -20.20 -17.83
N ALA A 301 -7.46 -20.97 -17.31
CA ALA A 301 -7.65 -22.36 -16.94
C ALA A 301 -8.67 -22.54 -15.81
N ASP A 302 -8.59 -21.71 -14.76
CA ASP A 302 -9.52 -21.62 -13.63
C ASP A 302 -10.95 -21.36 -14.11
N ARG A 303 -11.14 -20.32 -14.93
CA ARG A 303 -12.45 -19.95 -15.49
C ARG A 303 -13.02 -21.02 -16.42
N GLU A 304 -12.19 -21.68 -17.22
CA GLU A 304 -12.64 -22.77 -18.09
C GLU A 304 -13.12 -23.97 -17.26
N LEU A 305 -12.37 -24.36 -16.21
CA LEU A 305 -12.80 -25.43 -15.29
C LEU A 305 -14.15 -25.09 -14.63
N GLU A 306 -14.30 -23.88 -14.08
CA GLU A 306 -15.54 -23.43 -13.45
C GLU A 306 -16.73 -23.46 -14.43
N SER A 307 -16.53 -22.97 -15.66
CA SER A 307 -17.53 -22.99 -16.73
C SER A 307 -18.03 -24.40 -17.05
N GLN A 308 -17.11 -25.38 -17.07
CA GLN A 308 -17.47 -26.79 -17.28
C GLN A 308 -18.16 -27.39 -16.04
N THR A 309 -17.71 -27.08 -14.83
CA THR A 309 -18.36 -27.50 -13.57
C THR A 309 -19.80 -26.98 -13.50
N GLU A 310 -20.05 -25.68 -13.72
CA GLU A 310 -21.40 -25.11 -13.79
C GLU A 310 -22.27 -25.81 -14.87
N ALA A 311 -21.68 -26.15 -16.02
CA ALA A 311 -22.41 -26.83 -17.09
C ALA A 311 -22.90 -28.22 -16.65
N PHE A 312 -22.09 -28.96 -15.87
CA PHE A 312 -22.48 -30.24 -15.28
C PHE A 312 -23.46 -30.09 -14.11
N GLU A 313 -23.35 -29.04 -13.29
CA GLU A 313 -24.37 -28.74 -12.28
C GLU A 313 -25.75 -28.48 -12.91
N ARG A 314 -25.81 -27.73 -14.02
CA ARG A 314 -27.05 -27.52 -14.78
C ARG A 314 -27.62 -28.80 -15.39
N LEU A 315 -26.77 -29.77 -15.74
CA LEU A 315 -27.22 -31.10 -16.17
C LEU A 315 -27.77 -31.91 -14.99
N ARG A 316 -27.11 -31.87 -13.83
CA ARG A 316 -27.56 -32.55 -12.61
C ARG A 316 -28.86 -31.94 -12.06
N ASP A 317 -29.04 -30.63 -12.13
CA ASP A 317 -30.31 -29.95 -11.82
C ASP A 317 -31.46 -30.46 -12.69
N LEU A 318 -31.23 -30.59 -14.00
CA LEU A 318 -32.23 -31.12 -14.93
C LEU A 318 -32.62 -32.55 -14.54
N VAL A 319 -31.65 -33.41 -14.21
CA VAL A 319 -31.90 -34.80 -13.77
C VAL A 319 -32.67 -34.85 -12.44
N ILE A 320 -32.27 -34.05 -11.44
CA ILE A 320 -32.93 -33.97 -10.13
C ILE A 320 -34.38 -33.48 -10.27
N ASN A 321 -34.60 -32.45 -11.10
CA ASN A 321 -35.91 -31.85 -11.35
C ASN A 321 -36.64 -32.45 -12.56
N ALA A 322 -36.20 -33.61 -13.07
CA ALA A 322 -36.79 -34.22 -14.27
C ALA A 322 -38.30 -34.49 -14.13
N PRO A 323 -38.83 -35.00 -13.00
CA PRO A 323 -40.27 -35.27 -12.87
C PRO A 323 -41.14 -34.01 -13.03
N SER A 324 -40.81 -32.93 -12.33
CA SER A 324 -41.58 -31.68 -12.39
C SER A 324 -41.45 -30.97 -13.74
N ARG A 325 -40.27 -31.04 -14.37
CA ARG A 325 -40.07 -30.58 -15.76
C ARG A 325 -40.94 -31.38 -16.73
N LEU A 326 -40.99 -32.71 -16.63
CA LEU A 326 -41.78 -33.57 -17.51
C LEU A 326 -43.29 -33.35 -17.38
N ASP A 327 -43.78 -33.03 -16.19
CA ASP A 327 -45.17 -32.65 -15.97
C ASP A 327 -45.50 -31.30 -16.64
N ALA A 328 -44.61 -30.31 -16.53
CA ALA A 328 -44.75 -29.02 -17.23
C ALA A 328 -44.68 -29.16 -18.76
N LEU A 329 -43.85 -30.07 -19.29
CA LEU A 329 -43.79 -30.39 -20.72
C LEU A 329 -45.05 -31.13 -21.19
N THR A 330 -45.63 -31.98 -20.36
CA THR A 330 -46.91 -32.64 -20.65
C THR A 330 -48.05 -31.63 -20.71
N GLN A 331 -48.08 -30.66 -19.79
CA GLN A 331 -49.06 -29.58 -19.83
C GLN A 331 -48.96 -28.75 -21.13
N GLN A 332 -47.75 -28.37 -21.53
CA GLN A 332 -47.49 -27.67 -22.80
C GLN A 332 -47.87 -28.50 -24.03
N TYR A 333 -47.58 -29.81 -24.02
CA TYR A 333 -48.01 -30.73 -25.08
C TYR A 333 -49.53 -30.75 -25.23
N VAL A 334 -50.28 -30.85 -24.13
CA VAL A 334 -51.75 -30.83 -24.14
C VAL A 334 -52.27 -29.47 -24.64
N GLU A 335 -51.74 -28.36 -24.13
CA GLU A 335 -52.08 -27.00 -24.58
C GLU A 335 -51.91 -26.85 -26.10
N LEU A 336 -50.72 -27.16 -26.63
CA LEU A 336 -50.41 -27.05 -28.06
C LEU A 336 -51.25 -28.02 -28.91
N THR A 337 -51.54 -29.21 -28.41
CA THR A 337 -52.42 -30.18 -29.09
C THR A 337 -53.84 -29.61 -29.25
N THR A 338 -54.38 -28.91 -28.25
CA THR A 338 -55.71 -28.25 -28.36
C THR A 338 -55.74 -27.09 -29.36
N ARG A 339 -54.58 -26.52 -29.73
CA ARG A 339 -54.48 -25.45 -30.74
C ARG A 339 -54.49 -25.96 -32.19
N ILE A 340 -54.29 -27.26 -32.41
CA ILE A 340 -54.18 -27.83 -33.77
C ILE A 340 -55.48 -27.67 -34.57
N GLU A 341 -56.63 -28.15 -34.07
CA GLU A 341 -57.91 -28.03 -34.80
C GLU A 341 -58.38 -26.58 -35.02
N PRO A 342 -58.18 -25.62 -34.08
CA PRO A 342 -58.34 -24.19 -34.38
C PRO A 342 -57.43 -23.69 -35.49
N ALA A 343 -56.12 -24.01 -35.46
CA ALA A 343 -55.16 -23.54 -36.45
C ALA A 343 -55.41 -24.13 -37.86
N GLU A 344 -55.84 -25.40 -37.95
CA GLU A 344 -56.25 -26.01 -39.23
C GLU A 344 -57.44 -25.26 -39.86
N ARG A 345 -58.44 -24.88 -39.05
CA ARG A 345 -59.58 -24.07 -39.53
C ARG A 345 -59.16 -22.66 -39.92
N HIS A 346 -58.31 -22.02 -39.12
CA HIS A 346 -57.82 -20.68 -39.44
C HIS A 346 -57.00 -20.67 -40.73
N LEU A 347 -56.20 -21.70 -40.99
CA LEU A 347 -55.43 -21.84 -42.23
C LEU A 347 -56.33 -21.99 -43.47
N VAL A 348 -57.51 -22.61 -43.34
CA VAL A 348 -58.53 -22.63 -44.40
C VAL A 348 -59.15 -21.25 -44.61
N GLU A 349 -59.51 -20.53 -43.53
CA GLU A 349 -60.03 -19.15 -43.61
C GLU A 349 -59.03 -18.19 -44.28
N LEU A 350 -57.74 -18.31 -43.93
CA LEU A 350 -56.64 -17.57 -44.56
C LEU A 350 -56.54 -17.87 -46.07
N HIS A 351 -56.77 -19.12 -46.47
CA HIS A 351 -56.68 -19.56 -47.86
C HIS A 351 -57.76 -18.89 -48.73
N ASP A 352 -58.95 -18.70 -48.17
CA ASP A 352 -60.04 -17.97 -48.82
C ASP A 352 -59.79 -16.44 -48.89
N GLU A 353 -59.04 -15.85 -47.93
CA GLU A 353 -58.71 -14.41 -47.93
C GLU A 353 -57.53 -14.06 -48.86
N PHE A 354 -56.42 -14.80 -48.79
CA PHE A 354 -55.15 -14.44 -49.44
C PHE A 354 -54.76 -15.32 -50.63
N GLY A 355 -55.39 -16.48 -50.79
CA GLY A 355 -55.08 -17.46 -51.84
C GLY A 355 -53.81 -18.29 -51.57
N THR A 356 -53.67 -19.40 -52.31
CA THR A 356 -52.64 -20.43 -52.08
C THR A 356 -51.21 -19.88 -51.98
N THR A 357 -50.84 -18.98 -52.89
CA THR A 357 -49.45 -18.58 -53.07
C THR A 357 -48.96 -17.74 -51.89
N ALA A 358 -49.78 -16.81 -51.41
CA ALA A 358 -49.42 -15.90 -50.31
C ALA A 358 -49.25 -16.61 -48.96
N LEU A 359 -49.73 -17.85 -48.86
CA LEU A 359 -49.59 -18.72 -47.69
C LEU A 359 -48.50 -19.77 -47.83
N THR A 360 -47.70 -19.77 -48.90
CA THR A 360 -46.69 -20.82 -49.17
C THR A 360 -45.82 -21.09 -47.95
N SER A 361 -45.32 -20.03 -47.30
CA SER A 361 -44.42 -20.09 -46.13
C SER A 361 -45.10 -20.49 -44.80
N VAL A 362 -46.44 -20.55 -44.72
CA VAL A 362 -47.18 -21.03 -43.53
C VAL A 362 -48.03 -22.28 -43.79
N SER A 363 -48.22 -22.66 -45.05
CA SER A 363 -49.14 -23.72 -45.50
C SER A 363 -48.90 -25.09 -44.86
N SER A 364 -47.64 -25.43 -44.56
CA SER A 364 -47.24 -26.69 -43.91
C SER A 364 -47.14 -26.60 -42.39
N ASN A 365 -47.23 -25.40 -41.78
CA ASN A 365 -46.86 -25.18 -40.38
C ASN A 365 -47.66 -26.04 -39.41
N VAL A 366 -48.97 -26.22 -39.63
CA VAL A 366 -49.81 -27.03 -38.73
C VAL A 366 -49.50 -28.53 -38.85
N ALA A 367 -49.19 -29.01 -40.06
CA ALA A 367 -48.76 -30.40 -40.27
C ALA A 367 -47.39 -30.65 -39.62
N THR A 368 -46.42 -29.76 -39.83
CA THR A 368 -45.11 -29.85 -39.17
C THR A 368 -45.23 -29.70 -37.64
N ALA A 369 -46.12 -28.84 -37.13
CA ALA A 369 -46.38 -28.74 -35.69
C ALA A 369 -46.89 -30.07 -35.10
N ARG A 370 -47.78 -30.78 -35.82
CA ARG A 370 -48.26 -32.12 -35.45
C ARG A 370 -47.11 -33.13 -35.38
N GLU A 371 -46.22 -33.19 -36.38
CA GLU A 371 -45.03 -34.04 -36.36
C GLU A 371 -44.09 -33.72 -35.19
N ARG A 372 -43.92 -32.44 -34.85
CA ARG A 372 -43.14 -31.99 -33.68
C ARG A 372 -43.79 -32.40 -32.37
N LEU A 373 -45.12 -32.33 -32.25
CA LEU A 373 -45.86 -32.82 -31.07
C LEU A 373 -45.72 -34.34 -30.90
N GLU A 374 -45.82 -35.13 -31.97
CA GLU A 374 -45.59 -36.58 -31.93
C GLU A 374 -44.14 -36.95 -31.57
N PHE A 375 -43.17 -36.14 -31.98
CA PHE A 375 -41.78 -36.29 -31.56
C PHE A 375 -41.60 -35.90 -30.08
N ALA A 376 -42.24 -34.83 -29.62
CA ALA A 376 -42.22 -34.42 -28.22
C ALA A 376 -42.81 -35.48 -27.29
N ASP A 377 -44.00 -36.03 -27.60
CA ASP A 377 -44.67 -37.05 -26.80
C ASP A 377 -43.83 -38.32 -26.61
N ARG A 378 -43.23 -38.83 -27.70
CA ARG A 378 -42.29 -39.96 -27.64
C ARG A 378 -41.10 -39.66 -26.73
N ASN A 379 -40.52 -38.47 -26.80
CA ASN A 379 -39.41 -38.08 -25.95
C ASN A 379 -39.82 -37.85 -24.48
N ILE A 380 -41.01 -37.28 -24.20
CA ILE A 380 -41.57 -37.18 -22.84
C ILE A 380 -41.78 -38.56 -22.24
N SER A 381 -42.30 -39.50 -23.02
CA SER A 381 -42.51 -40.90 -22.61
C SER A 381 -41.18 -41.60 -22.30
N THR A 382 -40.19 -41.50 -23.20
CA THR A 382 -38.84 -42.03 -22.97
C THR A 382 -38.17 -41.40 -21.75
N ALA A 383 -38.29 -40.07 -21.56
CA ALA A 383 -37.74 -39.38 -20.41
C ALA A 383 -38.42 -39.80 -19.10
N ARG A 384 -39.74 -40.05 -19.08
CA ARG A 384 -40.44 -40.61 -17.91
C ARG A 384 -39.97 -42.02 -17.56
N GLU A 385 -39.76 -42.88 -18.56
CA GLU A 385 -39.21 -44.23 -18.33
C GLU A 385 -37.80 -44.16 -17.72
N LEU A 386 -36.91 -43.33 -18.30
CA LEU A 386 -35.55 -43.14 -17.81
C LEU A 386 -35.51 -42.50 -16.41
N ALA A 387 -36.37 -41.52 -16.13
CA ALA A 387 -36.47 -40.90 -14.79
C ALA A 387 -37.01 -41.87 -13.72
N GLY A 388 -37.81 -42.87 -14.12
CA GLY A 388 -38.27 -43.94 -13.22
C GLY A 388 -37.22 -45.02 -12.93
N GLN A 389 -36.12 -45.07 -13.69
CA GLN A 389 -35.06 -46.08 -13.56
C GLN A 389 -33.77 -45.46 -13.02
N ALA A 390 -33.47 -45.71 -11.74
CA ALA A 390 -32.25 -45.23 -11.07
C ALA A 390 -31.00 -46.03 -11.50
N VAL A 391 -30.62 -45.96 -12.78
CA VAL A 391 -29.46 -46.66 -13.37
C VAL A 391 -28.37 -45.63 -13.70
N SER A 392 -27.17 -45.83 -13.16
CA SER A 392 -26.00 -44.99 -13.47
C SER A 392 -25.62 -45.06 -14.97
N GLY A 393 -25.03 -43.98 -15.49
CA GLY A 393 -24.69 -43.83 -16.92
C GLY A 393 -25.86 -43.58 -17.87
N GLN A 394 -27.13 -43.61 -17.41
CA GLN A 394 -28.29 -43.31 -18.28
C GLN A 394 -28.70 -41.83 -18.27
N GLN A 395 -28.11 -41.00 -17.40
CA GLN A 395 -28.53 -39.60 -17.20
C GLN A 395 -28.40 -38.75 -18.47
N SER A 396 -27.39 -39.01 -19.32
CA SER A 396 -27.27 -38.37 -20.64
C SER A 396 -28.48 -38.61 -21.55
N ARG A 397 -29.04 -39.82 -21.57
CA ARG A 397 -30.23 -40.14 -22.38
C ARG A 397 -31.47 -39.43 -21.85
N LEU A 398 -31.59 -39.30 -20.53
CA LEU A 398 -32.66 -38.53 -19.88
C LEU A 398 -32.59 -37.05 -20.27
N VAL A 399 -31.40 -36.44 -20.14
CA VAL A 399 -31.16 -35.05 -20.58
C VAL A 399 -31.53 -34.86 -22.05
N ASP A 400 -31.11 -35.77 -22.93
CA ASP A 400 -31.37 -35.66 -24.37
C ASP A 400 -32.85 -35.76 -24.69
N ALA A 401 -33.57 -36.71 -24.08
CA ALA A 401 -35.01 -36.84 -24.25
C ALA A 401 -35.77 -35.60 -23.73
N VAL A 402 -35.42 -35.07 -22.55
CA VAL A 402 -36.03 -33.83 -22.02
C VAL A 402 -35.79 -32.65 -22.97
N ARG A 403 -34.54 -32.43 -23.41
CA ARG A 403 -34.20 -31.32 -24.33
C ARG A 403 -34.80 -31.48 -25.72
N ALA A 404 -34.92 -32.71 -26.21
CA ALA A 404 -35.58 -33.01 -27.48
C ALA A 404 -37.08 -32.69 -27.41
N ALA A 405 -37.74 -33.01 -26.30
CA ALA A 405 -39.13 -32.61 -26.05
C ALA A 405 -39.28 -31.09 -25.92
N GLU A 406 -38.47 -30.42 -25.08
CA GLU A 406 -38.45 -28.95 -24.93
C GLU A 406 -38.30 -28.24 -26.29
N SER A 407 -37.32 -28.66 -27.10
CA SER A 407 -37.07 -28.08 -28.42
C SER A 407 -38.22 -28.32 -29.39
N ALA A 408 -38.81 -29.52 -29.39
CA ALA A 408 -39.91 -29.85 -30.28
C ALA A 408 -41.22 -29.14 -29.92
N LEU A 409 -41.53 -28.97 -28.63
CA LEU A 409 -42.66 -28.16 -28.17
C LEU A 409 -42.47 -26.68 -28.51
N GLY A 410 -41.25 -26.15 -28.33
CA GLY A 410 -40.92 -24.78 -28.75
C GLY A 410 -41.07 -24.56 -30.26
N GLN A 411 -40.66 -25.54 -31.08
CA GLN A 411 -40.87 -25.51 -32.53
C GLN A 411 -42.36 -25.60 -32.91
N ALA A 412 -43.12 -26.53 -32.32
CA ALA A 412 -44.56 -26.65 -32.55
C ALA A 412 -45.30 -25.36 -32.19
N ARG A 413 -44.96 -24.75 -31.05
CA ARG A 413 -45.48 -23.45 -30.64
C ARG A 413 -45.20 -22.35 -31.66
N SER A 414 -43.93 -22.19 -32.07
CA SER A 414 -43.54 -21.17 -33.05
C SER A 414 -44.27 -21.32 -34.39
N LEU A 415 -44.47 -22.57 -34.84
CA LEU A 415 -45.21 -22.86 -36.08
C LEU A 415 -46.70 -22.50 -35.97
N LEU A 416 -47.33 -22.76 -34.82
CA LEU A 416 -48.74 -22.40 -34.58
C LEU A 416 -48.91 -20.88 -34.36
N ASP A 417 -48.01 -20.26 -33.60
CA ASP A 417 -47.98 -18.80 -33.40
C ASP A 417 -47.85 -18.07 -34.75
N ALA A 418 -47.05 -18.60 -35.69
CA ALA A 418 -46.91 -18.07 -37.05
C ALA A 418 -48.13 -18.29 -37.96
N VAL A 419 -49.01 -19.25 -37.66
CA VAL A 419 -50.30 -19.40 -38.35
C VAL A 419 -51.30 -18.38 -37.79
N ASP A 420 -51.33 -18.21 -36.47
CA ASP A 420 -52.19 -17.24 -35.78
C ASP A 420 -51.84 -15.77 -36.14
N SER A 421 -50.57 -15.46 -36.43
CA SER A 421 -50.13 -14.12 -36.84
C SER A 421 -50.21 -13.86 -38.35
N ALA A 422 -50.32 -14.90 -39.18
CA ALA A 422 -50.17 -14.82 -40.65
C ALA A 422 -51.03 -13.73 -41.31
N ALA A 423 -52.30 -13.57 -40.90
CA ALA A 423 -53.17 -12.54 -41.45
C ALA A 423 -52.67 -11.11 -41.18
N GLY A 424 -52.07 -10.88 -40.01
CA GLY A 424 -51.48 -9.60 -39.64
C GLY A 424 -50.18 -9.36 -40.40
N ASP A 425 -49.32 -10.37 -40.43
CA ASP A 425 -48.00 -10.30 -41.05
C ASP A 425 -48.09 -10.13 -42.58
N ILE A 426 -49.02 -10.80 -43.25
CA ILE A 426 -49.25 -10.65 -44.71
C ILE A 426 -49.73 -9.23 -45.03
N ARG A 427 -50.72 -8.72 -44.29
CA ARG A 427 -51.22 -7.35 -44.50
C ARG A 427 -50.11 -6.32 -44.24
N HIS A 428 -49.36 -6.48 -43.15
CA HIS A 428 -48.20 -5.63 -42.83
C HIS A 428 -47.13 -5.69 -43.92
N ALA A 429 -46.79 -6.87 -44.44
CA ALA A 429 -45.85 -7.04 -45.53
C ALA A 429 -46.35 -6.32 -46.80
N VAL A 430 -47.59 -6.54 -47.21
CA VAL A 430 -48.21 -5.90 -48.39
C VAL A 430 -48.25 -4.37 -48.28
N ASP A 431 -48.57 -3.83 -47.10
CA ASP A 431 -48.66 -2.39 -46.87
C ASP A 431 -47.28 -1.69 -46.84
N ASN A 432 -46.24 -2.36 -46.33
CA ASN A 432 -44.90 -1.77 -46.15
C ASN A 432 -43.90 -2.12 -47.27
N LEU A 433 -44.18 -3.11 -48.12
CA LEU A 433 -43.30 -3.45 -49.24
C LEU A 433 -43.05 -2.28 -50.21
N PRO A 434 -44.02 -1.40 -50.55
CA PRO A 434 -43.77 -0.25 -51.42
C PRO A 434 -42.70 0.73 -50.89
N SER A 435 -42.69 1.00 -49.58
CA SER A 435 -41.66 1.83 -48.95
C SER A 435 -40.31 1.11 -48.93
N LEU A 436 -40.28 -0.15 -48.53
CA LEU A 436 -39.06 -0.95 -48.47
C LEU A 436 -38.39 -1.08 -49.86
N ILE A 437 -39.18 -1.27 -50.92
CA ILE A 437 -38.72 -1.22 -52.32
C ILE A 437 -38.00 0.11 -52.63
N ALA A 438 -38.58 1.25 -52.22
CA ALA A 438 -38.03 2.58 -52.50
C ALA A 438 -36.77 2.88 -51.67
N ASP A 439 -36.73 2.42 -50.41
CA ASP A 439 -35.58 2.53 -49.53
C ASP A 439 -34.41 1.68 -50.04
N THR A 440 -34.64 0.42 -50.40
CA THR A 440 -33.62 -0.46 -50.98
C THR A 440 -33.11 0.04 -52.33
N GLN A 441 -33.98 0.58 -53.20
CA GLN A 441 -33.56 1.26 -54.43
C GLN A 441 -32.64 2.46 -54.14
N THR A 442 -32.92 3.21 -53.06
CA THR A 442 -32.11 4.33 -52.61
C THR A 442 -30.77 3.87 -52.04
N ALA A 443 -30.74 2.80 -51.24
CA ALA A 443 -29.51 2.19 -50.71
C ALA A 443 -28.62 1.64 -51.83
N ILE A 444 -29.19 0.93 -52.82
CA ILE A 444 -28.46 0.46 -54.02
C ILE A 444 -27.87 1.63 -54.80
N LYS A 445 -28.60 2.75 -54.93
CA LYS A 445 -28.09 3.96 -55.58
C LYS A 445 -26.90 4.56 -54.82
N ARG A 446 -27.01 4.73 -53.50
CA ARG A 446 -25.92 5.21 -52.63
C ARG A 446 -24.68 4.31 -52.74
N ALA A 447 -24.86 2.99 -52.72
CA ALA A 447 -23.78 2.02 -52.88
C ALA A 447 -23.07 2.17 -54.23
N ASN A 448 -23.82 2.36 -55.33
CA ASN A 448 -23.23 2.61 -56.64
C ASN A 448 -22.50 3.96 -56.72
N GLU A 449 -23.02 5.02 -56.10
CA GLU A 449 -22.34 6.32 -55.99
C GLU A 449 -21.02 6.20 -55.21
N GLN A 450 -21.01 5.49 -54.06
CA GLN A 450 -19.82 5.24 -53.24
C GLN A 450 -18.76 4.44 -54.02
N LEU A 451 -19.17 3.39 -54.76
CA LEU A 451 -18.28 2.59 -55.60
C LEU A 451 -17.70 3.38 -56.78
N GLN A 452 -18.44 4.35 -57.33
CA GLN A 452 -17.96 5.24 -58.40
C GLN A 452 -17.02 6.34 -57.90
N GLN A 453 -17.17 6.80 -56.66
CA GLN A 453 -16.27 7.79 -56.04
C GLN A 453 -14.94 7.18 -55.56
N ALA A 454 -14.87 5.85 -55.42
CA ALA A 454 -13.70 5.12 -54.97
C ALA A 454 -13.02 4.22 -56.05
N PRO A 455 -12.78 4.67 -57.30
CA PRO A 455 -12.28 3.82 -58.39
C PRO A 455 -10.78 3.52 -58.23
N GLY A 456 -10.45 2.61 -57.32
CA GLY A 456 -9.08 2.19 -57.00
C GLY A 456 -8.79 2.06 -55.51
N ALA A 457 -9.69 2.46 -54.61
CA ALA A 457 -9.49 2.29 -53.18
C ALA A 457 -9.71 0.81 -52.79
N LYS A 458 -8.62 0.11 -52.48
CA LYS A 458 -8.64 -1.24 -51.87
C LYS A 458 -9.03 -1.18 -50.39
N SER A 459 -10.20 -0.61 -50.09
CA SER A 459 -10.80 -0.78 -48.75
C SER A 459 -11.19 -2.26 -48.60
N PRO A 460 -10.95 -2.91 -47.44
CA PRO A 460 -11.37 -4.29 -47.21
C PRO A 460 -12.88 -4.48 -47.42
N HIS A 461 -13.68 -3.45 -47.15
CA HIS A 461 -15.14 -3.48 -47.23
C HIS A 461 -15.71 -3.22 -48.64
N THR A 462 -14.88 -2.91 -49.65
CA THR A 462 -15.39 -2.71 -51.03
C THR A 462 -16.00 -3.99 -51.61
N GLY A 463 -15.45 -5.16 -51.27
CA GLY A 463 -16.02 -6.46 -51.67
C GLY A 463 -17.33 -6.78 -50.95
N GLU A 464 -17.43 -6.42 -49.66
CA GLU A 464 -18.64 -6.57 -48.85
C GLU A 464 -19.78 -5.69 -49.40
N LEU A 465 -19.49 -4.44 -49.79
CA LEU A 465 -20.48 -3.52 -50.35
C LEU A 465 -21.01 -4.02 -51.71
N ILE A 466 -20.15 -4.57 -52.56
CA ILE A 466 -20.57 -5.19 -53.83
C ILE A 466 -21.49 -6.39 -53.56
N ALA A 467 -21.10 -7.28 -52.64
CA ALA A 467 -21.89 -8.47 -52.31
C ALA A 467 -23.26 -8.11 -51.71
N ALA A 468 -23.31 -7.13 -50.80
CA ALA A 468 -24.56 -6.66 -50.20
C ALA A 468 -25.48 -5.98 -51.23
N ARG A 469 -24.92 -5.11 -52.09
CA ARG A 469 -25.67 -4.48 -53.20
C ARG A 469 -26.24 -5.53 -54.16
N ASP A 470 -25.45 -6.54 -54.52
CA ASP A 470 -25.86 -7.58 -55.46
C ASP A 470 -26.85 -8.59 -54.83
N ALA A 471 -26.91 -8.68 -53.49
CA ALA A 471 -27.99 -9.35 -52.78
C ALA A 471 -29.28 -8.52 -52.79
N ALA A 472 -29.20 -7.23 -52.48
CA ALA A 472 -30.33 -6.30 -52.51
C ALA A 472 -30.97 -6.18 -53.91
N ALA A 473 -30.15 -6.11 -54.97
CA ALA A 473 -30.64 -6.09 -56.35
C ALA A 473 -31.42 -7.37 -56.72
N ARG A 474 -30.93 -8.55 -56.33
CA ARG A 474 -31.63 -9.83 -56.57
C ARG A 474 -32.94 -9.94 -55.80
N ALA A 475 -32.98 -9.46 -54.55
CA ALA A 475 -34.21 -9.39 -53.76
C ALA A 475 -35.24 -8.40 -54.35
N LEU A 476 -34.76 -7.33 -54.99
CA LEU A 476 -35.62 -6.37 -55.69
C LEU A 476 -36.18 -6.96 -56.99
N ASP A 477 -35.39 -7.73 -57.74
CA ASP A 477 -35.82 -8.39 -58.99
C ASP A 477 -36.92 -9.44 -58.73
N SER A 478 -36.80 -10.24 -57.66
CA SER A 478 -37.81 -11.25 -57.29
C SER A 478 -39.17 -10.62 -56.91
N VAL A 479 -39.16 -9.41 -56.34
CA VAL A 479 -40.38 -8.62 -56.06
C VAL A 479 -40.93 -7.95 -57.32
N SER A 480 -40.05 -7.40 -58.17
CA SER A 480 -40.44 -6.60 -59.34
C SER A 480 -41.06 -7.45 -60.47
N GLY A 481 -40.71 -8.74 -60.55
CA GLY A 481 -41.28 -9.68 -61.52
C GLY A 481 -42.79 -9.90 -61.41
N ALA A 482 -43.42 -9.51 -60.29
CA ALA A 482 -44.86 -9.67 -60.05
C ALA A 482 -45.75 -8.59 -60.69
N GLY A 483 -45.18 -7.47 -61.18
CA GLY A 483 -45.91 -6.39 -61.86
C GLY A 483 -46.86 -5.54 -60.99
N SER A 484 -47.24 -6.02 -59.81
CA SER A 484 -48.02 -5.30 -58.79
C SER A 484 -47.78 -5.94 -57.43
N VAL A 485 -47.77 -5.14 -56.35
CA VAL A 485 -47.62 -5.64 -54.97
C VAL A 485 -48.75 -6.60 -54.57
N ARG A 486 -49.96 -6.43 -55.13
CA ARG A 486 -51.08 -7.38 -54.95
C ARG A 486 -51.00 -8.64 -55.82
N GLY A 487 -50.04 -8.71 -56.74
CA GLY A 487 -49.78 -9.89 -57.57
C GLY A 487 -48.58 -10.72 -57.07
N ILE A 488 -47.99 -10.36 -55.93
CA ILE A 488 -46.82 -11.06 -55.39
C ILE A 488 -47.22 -12.45 -54.92
N ALA A 489 -46.45 -13.43 -55.39
CA ALA A 489 -46.61 -14.83 -55.08
C ALA A 489 -46.52 -15.10 -53.56
N ASP A 490 -45.41 -14.72 -52.91
CA ASP A 490 -45.20 -14.88 -51.46
C ASP A 490 -44.83 -13.51 -50.84
N PRO A 491 -45.81 -12.74 -50.34
CA PRO A 491 -45.55 -11.43 -49.73
C PRO A 491 -44.66 -11.51 -48.49
N LEU A 492 -44.76 -12.58 -47.69
CA LEU A 492 -43.96 -12.75 -46.47
C LEU A 492 -42.50 -13.05 -46.80
N GLY A 493 -42.26 -14.02 -47.69
CA GLY A 493 -40.93 -14.38 -48.16
C GLY A 493 -40.23 -13.20 -48.83
N CYS A 494 -40.92 -12.53 -49.76
CA CYS A 494 -40.42 -11.32 -50.42
C CYS A 494 -40.08 -10.19 -49.43
N PHE A 495 -40.95 -9.91 -48.46
CA PHE A 495 -40.72 -8.86 -47.46
C PHE A 495 -39.52 -9.20 -46.55
N ALA A 496 -39.41 -10.45 -46.11
CA ALA A 496 -38.32 -10.91 -45.26
C ALA A 496 -36.96 -10.90 -45.99
N GLU A 497 -36.90 -11.38 -47.23
CA GLU A 497 -35.68 -11.34 -48.05
C GLU A 497 -35.22 -9.91 -48.34
N LEU A 498 -36.14 -9.03 -48.73
CA LEU A 498 -35.83 -7.64 -49.03
C LEU A 498 -35.38 -6.88 -47.77
N THR A 499 -36.09 -7.04 -46.63
CA THR A 499 -35.72 -6.41 -45.34
C THR A 499 -34.32 -6.82 -44.89
N LYS A 500 -33.98 -8.11 -45.05
CA LYS A 500 -32.66 -8.62 -44.71
C LYS A 500 -31.55 -8.06 -45.61
N ALA A 501 -31.82 -7.96 -46.92
CA ALA A 501 -30.85 -7.45 -47.88
C ALA A 501 -30.63 -5.94 -47.73
N ASP A 502 -31.70 -5.20 -47.45
CA ASP A 502 -31.69 -3.77 -47.13
C ASP A 502 -30.85 -3.47 -45.89
N ALA A 503 -31.15 -4.13 -44.76
CA ALA A 503 -30.44 -3.94 -43.50
C ALA A 503 -28.95 -4.29 -43.59
N GLU A 504 -28.57 -5.31 -44.35
CA GLU A 504 -27.16 -5.66 -44.56
C GLU A 504 -26.45 -4.64 -45.47
N LEU A 505 -27.13 -4.11 -46.49
CA LEU A 505 -26.59 -3.05 -47.35
C LEU A 505 -26.39 -1.74 -46.56
N ASP A 506 -27.37 -1.33 -45.77
CA ASP A 506 -27.29 -0.13 -44.93
C ASP A 506 -26.25 -0.28 -43.81
N ARG A 507 -26.06 -1.49 -43.25
CA ARG A 507 -24.96 -1.79 -42.32
C ARG A 507 -23.59 -1.54 -42.97
N VAL A 508 -23.37 -2.07 -44.18
CA VAL A 508 -22.09 -1.90 -44.89
C VAL A 508 -21.88 -0.46 -45.33
N LEU A 509 -22.92 0.23 -45.81
CA LEU A 509 -22.88 1.66 -46.12
C LEU A 509 -22.50 2.50 -44.89
N THR A 510 -23.08 2.20 -43.72
CA THR A 510 -22.78 2.90 -42.46
C THR A 510 -21.33 2.65 -42.00
N THR A 511 -20.76 1.47 -42.25
CA THR A 511 -19.32 1.21 -41.97
C THR A 511 -18.35 1.88 -42.96
N LEU A 512 -18.87 2.42 -44.07
CA LEU A 512 -18.10 3.05 -45.15
C LEU A 512 -18.29 4.57 -45.24
N ALA A 513 -19.13 5.16 -44.39
CA ALA A 513 -19.41 6.59 -44.27
C ALA A 513 -18.57 7.25 -43.16
#